data_AF-A0A535LEK4-F1
#
_entry.id   AF-A0A535LEK4-F1
#
_cell.length_a   1.000
_cell.length_b   1.000
_cell.length_c   1.000
_cell.angle_alpha   90.00
_cell.angle_beta   90.00
_cell.angle_gamma   90.00
#
_symmetry.space_group_name_H-M   'P 1'
#
loop_
_entity.id
_entity.type
_entity.pdbx_description
1 polymer ?
#
loop_
_entity_poly.entity_id
_entity_poly.type
_entity_poly.pdbx_seq_one_letter_code
_entity_poly.pdbx_strand_id
1 'polypeptide(L)'
;FRYCMDKALRASAAAVYWRLVNQIHRQRLWMSDRLEELHQADYELSFSRARKTAAVELMEREAVVFPHYALLEGHDRFSRLPQSTARKFQPLHRDSCDFPSPIELFSKIGVREWFAPLRSRADAETSKRYCIEKEARTLPTFALQVVERRSAGRRAVFDLAVNDLHAFVAGTVAVHNCIGNSGPLAEPVAEAVQENDLVVAAVLSGNRNFEGRIHPQVRASFLASPPLVVAYALAGTVDIDLTKDPIGTDVNGEAVYLRDLWPAQKEVSEVVAQSVTPEVFAKNYASVFEGDEHWRSLSNSTGELFDWDPSSTYIQEPPFFQGMSTEPQGVKNIRGARVLAMLDDSITTDHISPAGSFSPTSPAGRYLIEKGVEKRDFNTYGARRGNHEVMVRGTFGNIRLRNHLTPDKEGYYTVHLPDGEQTTIYEASMLYEQEGVPLLVIAGKEYGSGSSRDWGGKRSTISTALRRV
;
A
#
# COMPACT_ATOMS: atom_id res chain seq x y z
N PHE A 1 32.62 16.99 -12.47
CA PHE A 1 31.16 16.82 -12.63
C PHE A 1 30.78 16.18 -13.96
N ARG A 2 30.76 16.89 -15.11
CA ARG A 2 30.35 16.34 -16.43
C ARG A 2 31.02 15.04 -16.86
N TYR A 3 32.33 14.93 -16.68
CA TYR A 3 33.08 13.71 -16.98
C TYR A 3 32.67 12.52 -16.10
N CYS A 4 32.37 12.78 -14.82
CA CYS A 4 31.88 11.75 -13.90
C CYS A 4 30.45 11.33 -14.27
N MET A 5 29.59 12.30 -14.63
CA MET A 5 28.22 12.05 -15.08
C MET A 5 28.17 11.26 -16.39
N ASP A 6 28.99 11.61 -17.38
CA ASP A 6 29.08 10.88 -18.64
C ASP A 6 29.53 9.42 -18.43
N LYS A 7 30.54 9.21 -17.58
CA LYS A 7 30.97 7.86 -17.21
C LYS A 7 29.88 7.08 -16.45
N ALA A 8 29.21 7.71 -15.49
CA ALA A 8 28.15 7.09 -14.71
C ALA A 8 26.96 6.71 -15.59
N LEU A 9 26.55 7.58 -16.52
CA LEU A 9 25.45 7.32 -17.45
C LEU A 9 25.80 6.24 -18.48
N ARG A 10 27.04 6.22 -19.01
CA ARG A 10 27.52 5.12 -19.86
C ARG A 10 27.55 3.78 -19.12
N ALA A 11 28.02 3.78 -17.87
CA ALA A 11 28.03 2.57 -17.04
C ALA A 11 26.60 2.10 -16.71
N SER A 12 25.68 3.03 -16.45
CA SER A 12 24.27 2.75 -16.19
C SER A 12 23.59 2.17 -17.42
N ALA A 13 23.81 2.76 -18.61
CA ALA A 13 23.30 2.23 -19.86
C ALA A 13 23.84 0.80 -20.12
N ALA A 14 25.15 0.60 -19.97
CA ALA A 14 25.75 -0.74 -20.07
C ALA A 14 25.13 -1.74 -19.08
N ALA A 15 24.85 -1.32 -17.85
CA ALA A 15 24.22 -2.16 -16.84
C ALA A 15 22.80 -2.59 -17.23
N VAL A 16 22.01 -1.73 -17.89
CA VAL A 16 20.67 -2.09 -18.40
C VAL A 16 20.76 -3.25 -19.41
N TYR A 17 21.67 -3.15 -20.38
CA TYR A 17 21.88 -4.21 -21.36
C TYR A 17 22.29 -5.54 -20.69
N TRP A 18 23.20 -5.50 -19.71
CA TRP A 18 23.63 -6.71 -19.01
C TRP A 18 22.56 -7.28 -18.04
N ARG A 19 21.70 -6.44 -17.47
CA ARG A 19 20.53 -6.90 -16.70
C ARG A 19 19.55 -7.66 -17.58
N LEU A 20 19.30 -7.18 -18.79
CA LEU A 20 18.50 -7.89 -19.79
C LEU A 20 19.08 -9.28 -20.11
N VAL A 21 20.38 -9.35 -20.42
CA VAL A 21 21.07 -10.63 -20.68
C VAL A 21 21.00 -11.56 -19.46
N ASN A 22 21.18 -11.04 -18.24
CA ASN A 22 21.06 -11.82 -17.01
C ASN A 22 19.63 -12.30 -16.74
N GLN A 23 18.61 -11.50 -17.09
CA GLN A 23 17.21 -11.89 -16.93
C GLN A 23 16.87 -13.09 -17.81
N ILE A 24 17.28 -13.05 -19.07
CA ILE A 24 17.14 -14.17 -20.01
C ILE A 24 17.86 -15.41 -19.48
N HIS A 25 19.06 -15.23 -18.92
CA HIS A 25 19.81 -16.34 -18.34
C HIS A 25 19.04 -17.03 -17.19
N ARG A 26 18.43 -16.24 -16.30
CA ARG A 26 17.63 -16.77 -15.18
C ARG A 26 16.39 -17.51 -15.67
N GLN A 27 15.66 -16.93 -16.61
CA GLN A 27 14.47 -17.53 -17.20
C GLN A 27 14.81 -18.83 -17.93
N ARG A 28 15.93 -18.84 -18.66
CA ARG A 28 16.49 -20.02 -19.33
C ARG A 28 16.84 -21.16 -18.37
N LEU A 29 17.45 -20.85 -17.22
CA LEU A 29 17.78 -21.86 -16.21
C LEU A 29 16.51 -22.38 -15.53
N TRP A 30 15.57 -21.50 -15.20
CA TRP A 30 14.29 -21.91 -14.64
C TRP A 30 13.52 -22.85 -15.59
N MET A 31 13.47 -22.52 -16.88
CA MET A 31 12.86 -23.39 -17.90
C MET A 31 13.55 -24.75 -17.96
N SER A 32 14.87 -24.78 -17.81
CA SER A 32 15.65 -26.01 -17.78
C SER A 32 15.27 -26.89 -16.60
N ASP A 33 15.32 -26.32 -15.39
CA ASP A 33 14.98 -27.04 -14.14
C ASP A 33 13.55 -27.56 -14.21
N ARG A 34 12.62 -26.74 -14.70
CA ARG A 34 11.21 -27.13 -14.81
C ARG A 34 10.97 -28.22 -15.84
N LEU A 35 11.69 -28.20 -16.95
CA LEU A 35 11.63 -29.26 -17.95
C LEU A 35 12.16 -30.60 -17.41
N GLU A 36 13.22 -30.57 -16.59
CA GLU A 36 13.73 -31.77 -15.92
C GLU A 36 12.71 -32.32 -14.92
N GLU A 37 12.07 -31.47 -14.11
CA GLU A 37 11.01 -31.87 -13.19
C GLU A 37 9.83 -32.53 -13.91
N LEU A 38 9.35 -31.93 -15.00
CA LEU A 38 8.24 -32.46 -15.80
C LEU A 38 8.60 -33.82 -16.43
N HIS A 39 9.84 -34.00 -16.87
CA HIS A 39 10.31 -35.27 -17.43
C HIS A 39 10.45 -36.36 -16.36
N GLN A 40 10.89 -36.01 -15.15
CA GLN A 40 10.98 -36.95 -14.03
C GLN A 40 9.59 -37.37 -13.52
N ALA A 41 8.60 -36.47 -13.62
CA ALA A 41 7.22 -36.77 -13.24
C ALA A 41 6.50 -37.65 -14.27
N ASP A 42 6.83 -37.52 -15.56
CA ASP A 42 6.26 -38.33 -16.64
C ASP A 42 7.28 -38.53 -17.78
N TYR A 43 7.86 -39.74 -17.84
CA TYR A 43 8.87 -40.10 -18.84
C TYR A 43 8.31 -40.23 -20.26
N GLU A 44 6.99 -40.42 -20.41
CA GLU A 44 6.32 -40.49 -21.72
C GLU A 44 5.98 -39.09 -22.26
N LEU A 45 6.16 -38.04 -21.45
CA LEU A 45 5.91 -36.66 -21.86
C LEU A 45 6.94 -36.18 -22.88
N SER A 46 6.47 -35.88 -24.09
CA SER A 46 7.35 -35.34 -25.14
C SER A 46 7.94 -33.98 -24.75
N PHE A 47 9.19 -33.73 -25.14
CA PHE A 47 9.90 -32.48 -24.85
C PHE A 47 9.11 -31.24 -25.29
N SER A 48 8.47 -31.30 -26.46
CA SER A 48 7.64 -30.20 -26.97
C SER A 48 6.48 -29.86 -26.04
N ARG A 49 5.81 -30.88 -25.50
CA ARG A 49 4.67 -30.73 -24.59
C ARG A 49 5.11 -30.25 -23.21
N ALA A 50 6.23 -30.79 -22.70
CA ALA A 50 6.86 -30.32 -21.47
C ALA A 50 7.25 -28.83 -21.58
N ARG A 51 7.90 -28.42 -22.69
CA ARG A 51 8.31 -27.03 -22.92
C ARG A 51 7.13 -26.08 -22.99
N LYS A 52 6.04 -26.49 -23.68
CA LYS A 52 4.82 -25.68 -23.76
C LYS A 52 4.21 -25.47 -22.37
N THR A 53 4.22 -26.50 -21.53
CA THR A 53 3.71 -26.44 -20.16
C THR A 53 4.56 -25.52 -19.30
N ALA A 54 5.89 -25.74 -19.27
CA ALA A 54 6.83 -24.89 -18.55
C ALA A 54 6.78 -23.43 -19.02
N ALA A 55 6.61 -23.18 -20.32
CA ALA A 55 6.50 -21.82 -20.85
C ALA A 55 5.25 -21.09 -20.34
N VAL A 56 4.10 -21.76 -20.25
CA VAL A 56 2.88 -21.19 -19.67
C VAL A 56 3.10 -20.85 -18.21
N GLU A 57 3.67 -21.78 -17.44
CA GLU A 57 3.95 -21.55 -16.02
C GLU A 57 4.97 -20.41 -15.79
N LEU A 58 6.00 -20.28 -16.64
CA LEU A 58 6.93 -19.16 -16.57
C LEU A 58 6.22 -17.83 -16.81
N MET A 59 5.35 -17.79 -17.83
CA MET A 59 4.58 -16.59 -18.19
C MET A 59 3.56 -16.18 -17.11
N GLU A 60 3.03 -17.13 -16.35
CA GLU A 60 2.19 -16.85 -15.17
C GLU A 60 3.01 -16.28 -14.01
N ARG A 61 4.28 -16.67 -13.91
CA ARG A 61 5.18 -16.24 -12.83
C ARG A 61 5.82 -14.88 -13.08
N GLU A 62 6.31 -14.64 -14.30
CA GLU A 62 7.03 -13.41 -14.65
C GLU A 62 6.97 -13.07 -16.15
N ALA A 63 7.25 -11.81 -16.47
CA ALA A 63 7.33 -11.36 -17.86
C ALA A 63 8.55 -11.98 -18.57
N VAL A 64 8.29 -12.77 -19.61
CA VAL A 64 9.33 -13.41 -20.42
C VAL A 64 9.94 -12.40 -21.39
N VAL A 65 11.26 -12.22 -21.32
CA VAL A 65 11.98 -11.26 -22.19
C VAL A 65 12.78 -12.04 -23.22
N PHE A 66 12.62 -11.69 -24.51
CA PHE A 66 13.14 -12.46 -25.66
C PHE A 66 12.78 -13.96 -25.58
N PRO A 67 11.50 -14.31 -25.84
CA PRO A 67 10.96 -15.66 -25.69
C PRO A 67 11.80 -16.75 -26.36
N HIS A 68 12.39 -16.47 -27.53
CA HIS A 68 13.27 -17.39 -28.23
C HIS A 68 14.36 -17.99 -27.32
N TYR A 69 15.05 -17.14 -26.56
CA TYR A 69 16.11 -17.56 -25.67
C TYR A 69 15.61 -17.99 -24.29
N ALA A 70 14.65 -17.26 -23.74
CA ALA A 70 14.12 -17.48 -22.40
C ALA A 70 13.35 -18.80 -22.31
N LEU A 71 12.57 -19.15 -23.35
CA LEU A 71 11.73 -20.35 -23.41
C LEU A 71 12.43 -21.55 -24.06
N LEU A 72 13.74 -21.45 -24.33
CA LEU A 72 14.51 -22.51 -24.97
C LEU A 72 13.93 -22.93 -26.33
N GLU A 73 13.51 -21.96 -27.14
CA GLU A 73 13.12 -22.24 -28.51
C GLU A 73 14.35 -22.75 -29.30
N GLY A 74 14.13 -23.75 -30.15
CA GLY A 74 15.22 -24.47 -30.84
C GLY A 74 15.85 -25.63 -30.06
N HIS A 75 15.54 -25.81 -28.77
CA HIS A 75 15.85 -27.06 -28.06
C HIS A 75 14.78 -28.13 -28.37
N ASP A 76 15.21 -29.39 -28.49
CA ASP A 76 14.37 -30.52 -28.92
C ASP A 76 14.45 -31.75 -27.99
N ARG A 77 15.35 -31.76 -27.01
CA ARG A 77 15.59 -32.92 -26.13
C ARG A 77 16.09 -32.52 -24.74
N PHE A 78 15.73 -33.31 -23.73
CA PHE A 78 16.12 -33.09 -22.33
C PHE A 78 17.63 -33.18 -22.08
N SER A 79 18.34 -34.04 -22.83
CA SER A 79 19.80 -34.20 -22.69
C SER A 79 20.65 -33.01 -23.18
N ARG A 80 20.04 -31.97 -23.74
CA ARG A 80 20.70 -30.74 -24.22
C ARG A 80 20.26 -29.49 -23.45
N LEU A 81 19.71 -29.68 -22.27
CA LEU A 81 19.27 -28.58 -21.43
C LEU A 81 20.47 -27.82 -20.81
N PRO A 82 20.37 -26.49 -20.64
CA PRO A 82 21.43 -25.69 -20.04
C PRO A 82 21.52 -25.92 -18.52
N GLN A 83 22.67 -26.36 -18.05
CA GLN A 83 22.90 -26.58 -16.62
C GLN A 83 23.23 -25.30 -15.86
N SER A 84 22.93 -25.26 -14.56
CA SER A 84 23.26 -24.14 -13.66
C SER A 84 24.76 -23.86 -13.54
N THR A 85 25.61 -24.85 -13.83
CA THR A 85 27.07 -24.75 -13.87
C THR A 85 27.62 -24.27 -15.22
N ALA A 86 26.78 -24.13 -16.25
CA ALA A 86 27.19 -23.69 -17.58
C ALA A 86 27.65 -22.22 -17.58
N ARG A 87 28.46 -21.84 -18.58
CA ARG A 87 28.86 -20.44 -18.77
C ARG A 87 27.63 -19.54 -18.89
N LYS A 88 27.74 -18.30 -18.36
CA LYS A 88 26.70 -17.26 -18.45
C LYS A 88 26.16 -17.15 -19.87
N PHE A 89 24.84 -17.00 -20.00
CA PHE A 89 24.15 -16.88 -21.27
C PHE A 89 24.85 -15.87 -22.19
N GLN A 90 25.18 -16.34 -23.39
CA GLN A 90 25.63 -15.51 -24.50
C GLN A 90 24.59 -15.62 -25.62
N PRO A 91 24.03 -14.50 -26.08
CA PRO A 91 23.06 -14.53 -27.17
C PRO A 91 23.78 -14.89 -28.47
N LEU A 92 23.61 -16.14 -28.90
CA LEU A 92 24.02 -16.65 -30.21
C LEU A 92 22.91 -16.36 -31.24
N HIS A 93 23.25 -16.28 -32.53
CA HIS A 93 22.28 -16.04 -33.62
C HIS A 93 21.44 -14.76 -33.43
N ARG A 94 22.09 -13.68 -33.00
CA ARG A 94 21.44 -12.42 -32.61
C ARG A 94 20.57 -11.84 -33.71
N ASP A 95 21.09 -11.79 -34.93
CA ASP A 95 20.44 -11.16 -36.07
C ASP A 95 19.20 -11.93 -36.52
N SER A 96 19.23 -13.26 -36.47
CA SER A 96 18.08 -14.09 -36.85
C SER A 96 17.00 -14.17 -35.77
N CYS A 97 17.27 -13.67 -34.55
CA CYS A 97 16.34 -13.69 -33.42
C CYS A 97 16.02 -12.27 -32.92
N ASP A 98 16.31 -11.25 -33.73
CA ASP A 98 16.11 -9.82 -33.43
C ASP A 98 16.70 -9.37 -32.07
N PHE A 99 17.78 -10.01 -31.62
CA PHE A 99 18.43 -9.70 -30.35
C PHE A 99 19.36 -8.47 -30.51
N PRO A 100 18.98 -7.29 -30.01
CA PRO A 100 19.67 -6.05 -30.35
C PRO A 100 21.10 -6.06 -29.81
N SER A 101 22.05 -5.52 -30.57
CA SER A 101 23.35 -5.08 -30.04
C SER A 101 23.14 -4.08 -28.89
N PRO A 102 24.11 -3.93 -27.96
CA PRO A 102 24.02 -2.85 -26.97
C PRO A 102 23.77 -1.48 -27.60
N ILE A 103 24.39 -1.24 -28.77
CA ILE A 103 24.26 0.00 -29.52
C ILE A 103 22.82 0.17 -30.04
N GLU A 104 22.24 -0.86 -30.65
CA GLU A 104 20.86 -0.82 -31.14
C GLU A 104 19.85 -0.71 -29.99
N LEU A 105 20.08 -1.41 -28.87
CA LEU A 105 19.23 -1.28 -27.69
C LEU A 105 19.22 0.16 -27.20
N PHE A 106 20.40 0.77 -27.06
CA PHE A 106 20.52 2.17 -26.64
C PHE A 106 19.92 3.14 -27.66
N SER A 107 19.99 2.81 -28.95
CA SER A 107 19.34 3.60 -30.00
C SER A 107 17.83 3.55 -29.88
N LYS A 108 17.26 2.34 -29.70
CA LYS A 108 15.82 2.12 -29.55
C LYS A 108 15.23 2.84 -28.33
N ILE A 109 15.95 2.90 -27.21
CA ILE A 109 15.48 3.60 -25.99
C ILE A 109 15.85 5.08 -25.98
N GLY A 110 16.35 5.64 -27.09
CA GLY A 110 16.62 7.08 -27.24
C GLY A 110 17.81 7.62 -26.45
N VAL A 111 18.55 6.77 -25.74
CA VAL A 111 19.71 7.19 -24.93
C VAL A 111 21.01 7.21 -25.73
N ARG A 112 21.02 6.63 -26.94
CA ARG A 112 22.23 6.55 -27.79
C ARG A 112 22.80 7.92 -28.12
N GLU A 113 21.93 8.88 -28.39
CA GLU A 113 22.27 10.25 -28.80
C GLU A 113 22.68 11.13 -27.63
N TRP A 114 22.47 10.68 -26.40
CA TRP A 114 23.01 11.35 -25.22
C TRP A 114 24.53 11.22 -25.18
N PHE A 115 25.09 10.15 -25.73
CA PHE A 115 26.52 9.89 -25.65
C PHE A 115 27.25 10.35 -26.91
N ALA A 116 28.32 11.10 -26.70
CA ALA A 116 29.26 11.45 -27.76
C ALA A 116 29.71 10.20 -28.54
N PRO A 117 29.78 10.24 -29.88
CA PRO A 117 30.28 9.13 -30.69
C PRO A 117 31.73 8.78 -30.30
N LEU A 118 32.06 7.48 -30.35
CA LEU A 118 33.41 6.99 -30.04
C LEU A 118 34.38 7.40 -31.14
N ARG A 119 35.04 8.55 -30.97
CA ARG A 119 36.09 9.08 -31.85
C ARG A 119 37.31 9.49 -31.02
N SER A 120 38.46 9.66 -31.68
CA SER A 120 39.66 10.16 -31.00
C SER A 120 39.39 11.54 -30.38
N ARG A 121 40.04 11.84 -29.26
CA ARG A 121 39.80 13.09 -28.51
C ARG A 121 40.12 14.35 -29.33
N ALA A 122 41.00 14.23 -30.33
CA ALA A 122 41.36 15.30 -31.25
C ALA A 122 40.26 15.58 -32.29
N ASP A 123 39.48 14.56 -32.67
CA ASP A 123 38.50 14.63 -33.76
C ASP A 123 37.05 14.86 -33.27
N ALA A 124 36.84 14.89 -31.95
CA ALA A 124 35.53 15.09 -31.34
C ALA A 124 35.24 16.59 -31.15
N GLU A 125 34.15 17.08 -31.77
CA GLU A 125 33.62 18.43 -31.54
C GLU A 125 33.53 18.75 -30.05
N THR A 126 34.13 19.86 -29.65
CA THR A 126 34.29 20.26 -28.23
C THR A 126 32.95 20.49 -27.51
N SER A 127 31.89 20.82 -28.24
CA SER A 127 30.54 21.08 -27.73
C SER A 127 29.79 19.81 -27.29
N LYS A 128 30.03 18.65 -27.93
CA LYS A 128 29.33 17.38 -27.65
C LYS A 128 30.21 16.30 -27.02
N ARG A 129 31.23 16.69 -26.23
CA ARG A 129 32.14 15.73 -25.57
C ARG A 129 31.55 14.98 -24.37
N TYR A 130 30.45 15.49 -23.80
CA TYR A 130 29.81 14.93 -22.61
C TYR A 130 28.31 14.87 -22.86
N CYS A 131 27.64 13.89 -22.25
CA CYS A 131 26.19 13.74 -22.35
C CYS A 131 25.34 14.85 -21.71
N ILE A 132 25.99 15.88 -21.15
CA ILE A 132 25.37 17.07 -20.58
C ILE A 132 26.22 18.31 -20.89
N GLU A 133 25.57 19.46 -21.08
CA GLU A 133 26.22 20.75 -21.36
C GLU A 133 27.03 21.28 -20.16
N LYS A 134 27.97 22.22 -20.41
CA LYS A 134 28.90 22.74 -19.39
C LYS A 134 28.20 23.44 -18.23
N GLU A 135 27.14 24.18 -18.55
CA GLU A 135 26.40 25.02 -17.63
C GLU A 135 25.16 24.32 -17.06
N ALA A 136 24.89 23.07 -17.46
CA ALA A 136 23.72 22.30 -17.03
C ALA A 136 23.74 22.07 -15.50
N ARG A 137 22.71 22.60 -14.83
CA ARG A 137 22.46 22.42 -13.38
C ARG A 137 21.51 21.26 -13.08
N THR A 138 20.90 20.70 -14.11
CA THR A 138 19.93 19.61 -14.07
C THR A 138 20.35 18.52 -15.04
N LEU A 139 19.95 17.29 -14.75
CA LEU A 139 20.14 16.18 -15.69
C LEU A 139 19.04 16.23 -16.77
N PRO A 140 19.30 15.74 -17.99
CA PRO A 140 18.25 15.48 -18.97
C PRO A 140 17.18 14.62 -18.30
N THR A 141 15.98 15.18 -18.17
CA THR A 141 14.84 14.57 -17.49
C THR A 141 13.61 14.74 -18.37
N PHE A 142 12.67 13.80 -18.27
CA PHE A 142 11.35 13.90 -18.91
C PHE A 142 10.31 14.43 -17.90
N ALA A 143 9.40 15.29 -18.38
CA ALA A 143 8.33 15.96 -17.62
C ALA A 143 6.94 15.46 -18.03
N LEU A 144 5.96 15.48 -17.10
CA LEU A 144 4.59 14.97 -17.32
C LEU A 144 3.67 16.08 -17.86
N GLN A 145 2.87 15.69 -18.86
CA GLN A 145 2.17 16.50 -19.85
C GLN A 145 0.74 15.93 -19.99
N VAL A 146 -0.21 16.66 -20.59
CA VAL A 146 -1.42 16.03 -21.16
C VAL A 146 -0.93 14.91 -22.07
N VAL A 147 -1.16 13.65 -21.68
CA VAL A 147 -0.46 12.54 -22.32
C VAL A 147 -0.99 12.35 -23.74
N GLU A 148 -2.31 12.48 -23.92
CA GLU A 148 -2.92 12.41 -25.25
C GLU A 148 -4.32 13.05 -25.30
N ARG A 149 -4.66 13.62 -26.46
CA ARG A 149 -6.06 13.89 -26.87
C ARG A 149 -6.31 13.06 -28.12
N ARG A 150 -7.13 12.02 -28.01
CA ARG A 150 -7.46 11.14 -29.14
C ARG A 150 -8.90 11.28 -29.56
N SER A 151 -9.16 11.11 -30.84
CA SER A 151 -10.53 10.95 -31.34
C SER A 151 -10.90 9.48 -31.32
N ALA A 152 -11.93 9.13 -30.54
CA ALA A 152 -12.59 7.84 -30.57
C ALA A 152 -13.90 8.03 -31.34
N GLY A 153 -13.87 7.75 -32.64
CA GLY A 153 -15.00 8.06 -33.53
C GLY A 153 -15.24 9.57 -33.68
N ARG A 154 -16.46 10.05 -33.42
CA ARG A 154 -16.84 11.48 -33.58
C ARG A 154 -16.57 12.36 -32.35
N ARG A 155 -15.99 11.84 -31.26
CA ARG A 155 -15.71 12.61 -30.03
C ARG A 155 -14.26 12.42 -29.55
N ALA A 156 -13.76 13.41 -28.82
CA ALA A 156 -12.41 13.40 -28.26
C ALA A 156 -12.40 12.86 -26.82
N VAL A 157 -11.42 12.01 -26.50
CA VAL A 157 -11.15 11.46 -25.17
C VAL A 157 -9.78 11.94 -24.69
N PHE A 158 -9.67 12.16 -23.38
CA PHE A 158 -8.49 12.72 -22.72
C PHE A 158 -8.01 11.79 -21.62
N ASP A 159 -6.73 11.43 -21.65
CA ASP A 159 -6.07 10.70 -20.57
C ASP A 159 -5.50 11.72 -19.56
N LEU A 160 -6.08 11.77 -18.36
CA LEU A 160 -5.71 12.71 -17.29
C LEU A 160 -5.35 11.98 -16.01
N ALA A 161 -4.27 12.41 -15.37
CA ALA A 161 -4.00 12.16 -13.95
C ALA A 161 -4.47 13.38 -13.13
N VAL A 162 -5.21 13.16 -12.05
CA VAL A 162 -5.67 14.22 -11.14
C VAL A 162 -4.94 14.07 -9.81
N ASN A 163 -4.16 15.08 -9.43
CA ASN A 163 -3.59 15.16 -8.09
C ASN A 163 -4.67 15.63 -7.09
N ASP A 164 -4.56 15.18 -5.83
CA ASP A 164 -5.35 15.57 -4.65
C ASP A 164 -6.73 14.93 -4.39
N LEU A 165 -7.12 13.86 -5.10
CA LEU A 165 -8.33 13.10 -4.76
C LEU A 165 -8.00 11.85 -3.92
N HIS A 166 -8.30 11.90 -2.62
CA HIS A 166 -8.05 10.79 -1.68
C HIS A 166 -9.21 9.77 -1.61
N ALA A 167 -10.40 10.15 -2.10
CA ALA A 167 -11.67 9.41 -2.04
C ALA A 167 -12.67 9.98 -3.06
N PHE A 168 -13.62 9.17 -3.53
CA PHE A 168 -14.80 9.69 -4.26
C PHE A 168 -16.03 8.80 -4.08
N VAL A 169 -17.21 9.38 -4.24
CA VAL A 169 -18.51 8.70 -4.14
C VAL A 169 -19.24 8.81 -5.46
N ALA A 170 -19.78 7.70 -5.94
CA ALA A 170 -20.63 7.65 -7.12
C ALA A 170 -21.85 6.76 -6.82
N GLY A 171 -23.05 7.33 -6.92
CA GLY A 171 -24.28 6.71 -6.43
C GLY A 171 -24.21 6.39 -4.92
N THR A 172 -24.48 5.14 -4.54
CA THR A 172 -24.36 4.61 -3.18
C THR A 172 -22.99 3.95 -2.90
N VAL A 173 -22.01 4.11 -3.79
CA VAL A 173 -20.68 3.48 -3.70
C VAL A 173 -19.62 4.50 -3.34
N ALA A 174 -18.87 4.23 -2.28
CA ALA A 174 -17.69 5.01 -1.88
C ALA A 174 -16.38 4.26 -2.22
N VAL A 175 -15.45 4.95 -2.88
CA VAL A 175 -14.09 4.46 -3.20
C VAL A 175 -13.09 5.13 -2.28
N HIS A 176 -12.24 4.31 -1.63
CA HIS A 176 -11.50 4.76 -0.47
C HIS A 176 -10.09 4.14 -0.30
N ASN A 177 -9.22 4.81 0.46
CA ASN A 177 -7.94 4.29 0.94
C ASN A 177 -8.06 3.14 1.97
N CYS A 178 -6.97 2.40 2.14
CA CYS A 178 -6.91 1.12 2.88
C CYS A 178 -6.98 1.24 4.43
N ILE A 179 -6.75 2.42 4.99
CA ILE A 179 -6.56 2.60 6.45
C ILE A 179 -7.71 3.33 7.16
N GLY A 180 -8.75 3.74 6.43
CA GLY A 180 -9.88 4.47 7.01
C GLY A 180 -9.65 5.96 7.20
N ASN A 181 -8.62 6.52 6.55
CA ASN A 181 -8.40 7.96 6.53
C ASN A 181 -9.27 8.57 5.44
N SER A 182 -10.59 8.49 5.66
CA SER A 182 -11.56 8.75 4.61
C SER A 182 -12.10 10.13 4.44
N GLY A 183 -11.87 10.96 5.45
CA GLY A 183 -12.61 12.20 5.54
C GLY A 183 -14.12 11.95 5.64
N PRO A 184 -14.89 13.03 5.62
CA PRO A 184 -16.34 12.97 5.63
C PRO A 184 -16.90 12.63 4.23
N LEU A 185 -18.05 11.94 4.19
CA LEU A 185 -18.90 11.95 3.01
C LEU A 185 -19.42 13.38 2.77
N ALA A 186 -19.82 13.67 1.53
CA ALA A 186 -20.54 14.91 1.24
C ALA A 186 -21.78 15.02 2.13
N GLU A 187 -22.01 16.20 2.73
CA GLU A 187 -23.05 16.42 3.74
C GLU A 187 -24.44 15.93 3.29
N PRO A 188 -24.93 16.21 2.07
CA PRO A 188 -26.23 15.69 1.61
C PRO A 188 -26.29 14.16 1.55
N VAL A 189 -25.16 13.49 1.27
CA VAL A 189 -25.08 12.03 1.26
C VAL A 189 -25.07 11.49 2.69
N ALA A 190 -24.29 12.11 3.57
CA ALA A 190 -24.20 11.71 4.97
C ALA A 190 -25.56 11.79 5.68
N GLU A 191 -26.30 12.88 5.45
CA GLU A 191 -27.66 13.08 5.97
C GLU A 191 -28.61 12.02 5.42
N ALA A 192 -28.66 11.83 4.09
CA ALA A 192 -29.54 10.84 3.47
C ALA A 192 -29.32 9.42 4.01
N VAL A 193 -28.06 9.04 4.24
CA VAL A 193 -27.71 7.73 4.79
C VAL A 193 -28.23 7.56 6.22
N GLN A 194 -28.11 8.60 7.04
CA GLN A 194 -28.51 8.56 8.44
C GLN A 194 -30.03 8.64 8.61
N GLU A 195 -30.70 9.54 7.89
CA GLU A 195 -32.15 9.74 7.97
C GLU A 195 -32.94 8.54 7.49
N ASN A 196 -32.44 7.84 6.47
CA ASN A 196 -33.14 6.72 5.84
C ASN A 196 -32.59 5.34 6.26
N ASP A 197 -31.68 5.29 7.24
CA ASP A 197 -31.00 4.07 7.70
C ASP A 197 -30.52 3.18 6.54
N LEU A 198 -29.81 3.76 5.57
CA LEU A 198 -29.41 3.08 4.34
C LEU A 198 -28.19 2.17 4.56
N VAL A 199 -28.20 0.98 3.96
CA VAL A 199 -27.01 0.11 3.94
C VAL A 199 -26.10 0.57 2.79
N VAL A 200 -25.15 1.45 3.11
CA VAL A 200 -24.16 1.93 2.14
C VAL A 200 -23.01 0.94 2.01
N ALA A 201 -22.54 0.76 0.77
CA ALA A 201 -21.40 -0.09 0.44
C ALA A 201 -20.15 0.73 0.09
N ALA A 202 -19.00 0.32 0.61
CA ALA A 202 -17.70 0.72 0.09
C ALA A 202 -17.11 -0.42 -0.76
N VAL A 203 -16.54 -0.07 -1.90
CA VAL A 203 -15.78 -0.99 -2.75
C VAL A 203 -14.36 -0.47 -2.84
N LEU A 204 -13.39 -1.31 -2.51
CA LEU A 204 -11.99 -0.89 -2.44
C LEU A 204 -11.03 -1.97 -2.94
N SER A 205 -9.92 -1.53 -3.54
CA SER A 205 -8.81 -2.39 -3.95
C SER A 205 -7.74 -2.52 -2.86
N GLY A 206 -8.18 -2.48 -1.60
CA GLY A 206 -7.35 -2.76 -0.44
C GLY A 206 -7.31 -4.26 -0.12
N ASN A 207 -6.88 -4.58 1.10
CA ASN A 207 -6.76 -5.96 1.58
C ASN A 207 -7.56 -6.23 2.86
N ARG A 208 -8.32 -5.26 3.37
CA ARG A 208 -9.11 -5.36 4.61
C ARG A 208 -10.40 -4.58 4.49
N ASN A 209 -11.49 -5.18 4.93
CA ASN A 209 -12.85 -4.65 4.84
C ASN A 209 -13.64 -4.86 6.15
N PHE A 210 -12.95 -4.82 7.30
CA PHE A 210 -13.61 -4.92 8.61
C PHE A 210 -14.63 -3.80 8.81
N GLU A 211 -15.71 -4.11 9.53
CA GLU A 211 -16.78 -3.15 9.83
C GLU A 211 -16.23 -1.90 10.54
N GLY A 212 -16.67 -0.72 10.10
CA GLY A 212 -16.24 0.56 10.66
C GLY A 212 -14.79 0.96 10.36
N ARG A 213 -14.01 0.13 9.64
CA ARG A 213 -12.62 0.47 9.27
C ARG A 213 -12.54 1.45 8.11
N ILE A 214 -13.41 1.34 7.11
CA ILE A 214 -13.30 2.14 5.88
C ILE A 214 -13.90 3.52 6.06
N HIS A 215 -15.14 3.58 6.56
CA HIS A 215 -15.83 4.82 6.88
C HIS A 215 -16.89 4.54 7.96
N PRO A 216 -17.11 5.42 8.96
CA PRO A 216 -18.07 5.18 10.06
C PRO A 216 -19.52 4.94 9.61
N GLN A 217 -19.94 5.61 8.53
CA GLN A 217 -21.30 5.51 7.96
C GLN A 217 -21.47 4.38 6.93
N VAL A 218 -20.43 3.57 6.68
CA VAL A 218 -20.50 2.46 5.73
C VAL A 218 -20.65 1.15 6.51
N ARG A 219 -21.69 0.37 6.17
CA ARG A 219 -21.99 -0.92 6.82
C ARG A 219 -21.53 -2.12 6.00
N ALA A 220 -21.48 -2.01 4.67
CA ALA A 220 -20.98 -3.06 3.80
C ALA A 220 -19.65 -2.65 3.18
N SER A 221 -18.65 -3.53 3.16
CA SER A 221 -17.34 -3.24 2.57
C SER A 221 -16.84 -4.43 1.77
N PHE A 222 -16.53 -4.21 0.50
CA PHE A 222 -16.13 -5.25 -0.45
C PHE A 222 -14.72 -5.01 -0.97
N LEU A 223 -13.91 -6.07 -0.95
CA LEU A 223 -12.60 -6.06 -1.59
C LEU A 223 -12.77 -6.49 -3.05
N ALA A 224 -12.26 -5.67 -3.96
CA ALA A 224 -12.34 -5.93 -5.40
C ALA A 224 -11.04 -5.50 -6.10
N SER A 225 -10.82 -5.96 -7.33
CA SER A 225 -9.70 -5.48 -8.13
C SER A 225 -9.89 -3.99 -8.48
N PRO A 226 -8.80 -3.21 -8.72
CA PRO A 226 -8.93 -1.80 -9.06
C PRO A 226 -9.92 -1.50 -10.21
N PRO A 227 -9.99 -2.29 -11.31
CA PRO A 227 -10.98 -2.06 -12.35
C PRO A 227 -12.43 -2.30 -11.89
N LEU A 228 -12.68 -3.26 -10.98
CA LEU A 228 -14.02 -3.47 -10.42
C LEU A 228 -14.45 -2.33 -9.50
N VAL A 229 -13.51 -1.73 -8.77
CA VAL A 229 -13.79 -0.52 -7.97
C VAL A 229 -14.34 0.58 -8.88
N VAL A 230 -13.72 0.79 -10.04
CA VAL A 230 -14.20 1.76 -11.04
C VAL A 230 -15.56 1.35 -11.60
N ALA A 231 -15.74 0.07 -11.95
CA ALA A 231 -17.01 -0.42 -12.48
C ALA A 231 -18.19 -0.22 -11.50
N TYR A 232 -18.02 -0.56 -10.23
CA TYR A 232 -19.05 -0.34 -9.21
C TYR A 232 -19.30 1.14 -8.93
N ALA A 233 -18.26 1.97 -9.00
CA ALA A 233 -18.44 3.42 -8.90
C ALA A 233 -19.26 3.96 -10.09
N LEU A 234 -18.98 3.52 -11.31
CA LEU A 234 -19.76 3.92 -12.49
C LEU A 234 -21.21 3.44 -12.40
N ALA A 235 -21.45 2.21 -11.95
CA ALA A 235 -22.79 1.66 -11.75
C ALA A 235 -23.54 2.36 -10.61
N GLY A 236 -22.80 2.87 -9.62
CA GLY A 236 -23.35 3.58 -8.47
C GLY A 236 -24.09 2.68 -7.47
N THR A 237 -24.03 1.36 -7.62
CA THR A 237 -24.61 0.38 -6.69
C THR A 237 -23.81 -0.92 -6.73
N VAL A 238 -23.80 -1.67 -5.61
CA VAL A 238 -23.30 -3.05 -5.56
C VAL A 238 -24.41 -4.08 -5.81
N ASP A 239 -25.67 -3.65 -5.79
CA ASP A 239 -26.85 -4.45 -6.12
C ASP A 239 -27.09 -4.40 -7.63
N ILE A 240 -26.16 -5.00 -8.38
CA ILE A 240 -26.17 -5.06 -9.85
C ILE A 240 -25.53 -6.38 -10.31
N ASP A 241 -26.13 -7.06 -11.29
CA ASP A 241 -25.48 -8.17 -11.98
C ASP A 241 -24.59 -7.62 -13.10
N LEU A 242 -23.34 -7.28 -12.78
CA LEU A 242 -22.36 -6.75 -13.75
C LEU A 242 -22.15 -7.65 -15.00
N THR A 243 -22.61 -8.90 -14.97
CA THR A 243 -22.52 -9.82 -16.12
C THR A 243 -23.67 -9.64 -17.11
N LYS A 244 -24.81 -9.10 -16.66
CA LYS A 244 -26.04 -8.99 -17.46
C LYS A 244 -26.58 -7.56 -17.56
N ASP A 245 -26.42 -6.77 -16.52
CA ASP A 245 -26.99 -5.44 -16.42
C ASP A 245 -26.05 -4.38 -17.01
N PRO A 246 -26.60 -3.31 -17.62
CA PRO A 246 -25.80 -2.19 -18.07
C PRO A 246 -25.30 -1.36 -16.89
N ILE A 247 -24.05 -0.90 -16.96
CA ILE A 247 -23.42 0.00 -15.98
C ILE A 247 -23.95 1.43 -16.16
N GLY A 248 -24.33 1.80 -17.38
CA GLY A 248 -24.89 3.11 -17.67
C GLY A 248 -25.35 3.21 -19.12
N THR A 249 -25.65 4.44 -19.54
CA THR A 249 -26.02 4.75 -20.91
C THR A 249 -25.00 5.68 -21.53
N ASP A 250 -24.64 5.42 -22.78
CA ASP A 250 -23.77 6.30 -23.53
C ASP A 250 -24.50 7.60 -23.95
N VAL A 251 -23.77 8.45 -24.64
CA VAL A 251 -24.24 9.76 -25.12
C VAL A 251 -25.26 9.69 -26.26
N ASN A 252 -25.46 8.50 -26.84
CA ASN A 252 -26.46 8.22 -27.87
C ASN A 252 -27.69 7.50 -27.28
N GLY A 253 -27.67 7.21 -25.97
CA GLY A 253 -28.73 6.48 -25.26
C GLY A 253 -28.60 4.96 -25.34
N GLU A 254 -27.47 4.44 -25.84
CA GLU A 254 -27.22 3.00 -25.90
C GLU A 254 -26.72 2.47 -24.55
N ALA A 255 -27.16 1.26 -24.20
CA ALA A 255 -26.77 0.59 -22.96
C ALA A 255 -25.30 0.17 -23.00
N VAL A 256 -24.52 0.57 -22.00
CA VAL A 256 -23.09 0.24 -21.85
C VAL A 256 -22.93 -0.80 -20.74
N TYR A 257 -22.29 -1.92 -21.07
CA TYR A 257 -22.09 -3.04 -20.16
C TYR A 257 -20.63 -3.12 -19.70
N LEU A 258 -20.36 -3.91 -18.65
CA LEU A 258 -18.99 -4.11 -18.16
C LEU A 258 -18.04 -4.59 -19.27
N ARG A 259 -18.50 -5.53 -20.11
CA ARG A 259 -17.75 -6.07 -21.25
C ARG A 259 -17.33 -5.02 -22.28
N ASP A 260 -18.02 -3.88 -22.34
CA ASP A 260 -17.72 -2.81 -23.28
C ASP A 260 -16.63 -1.87 -22.73
N LEU A 261 -16.44 -1.85 -21.40
CA LEU A 261 -15.48 -1.01 -20.70
C LEU A 261 -14.23 -1.79 -20.21
N TRP A 262 -14.35 -3.10 -20.05
CA TRP A 262 -13.31 -3.92 -19.44
C TRP A 262 -12.12 -4.08 -20.38
N PRO A 263 -10.92 -3.60 -20.00
CA PRO A 263 -9.77 -3.66 -20.88
C PRO A 263 -9.33 -5.10 -21.08
N ALA A 264 -8.93 -5.44 -22.30
CA ALA A 264 -8.33 -6.73 -22.56
C ALA A 264 -6.97 -6.82 -21.86
N GLN A 265 -6.58 -8.01 -21.39
CA GLN A 265 -5.30 -8.22 -20.71
C GLN A 265 -4.11 -7.72 -21.53
N LYS A 266 -4.18 -7.89 -22.85
CA LYS A 266 -3.15 -7.42 -23.79
C LYS A 266 -3.02 -5.89 -23.78
N GLU A 267 -4.14 -5.16 -23.79
CA GLU A 267 -4.14 -3.69 -23.76
C GLU A 267 -3.53 -3.18 -22.46
N VAL A 268 -3.86 -3.80 -21.33
CA VAL A 268 -3.26 -3.47 -20.03
C VAL A 268 -1.75 -3.74 -20.05
N SER A 269 -1.32 -4.91 -20.53
CA SER A 269 0.10 -5.26 -20.62
C SER A 269 0.89 -4.31 -21.52
N GLU A 270 0.31 -3.89 -22.64
CA GLU A 270 0.92 -2.92 -23.56
C GLU A 270 1.09 -1.55 -22.90
N VAL A 271 0.06 -1.05 -22.23
CA VAL A 271 0.13 0.23 -21.50
C VAL A 271 1.14 0.15 -20.35
N VAL A 272 1.15 -0.94 -19.57
CA VAL A 272 2.13 -1.14 -18.48
C VAL A 272 3.56 -1.17 -19.01
N ALA A 273 3.81 -1.89 -20.11
CA ALA A 273 5.13 -1.96 -20.72
C ALA A 273 5.61 -0.59 -21.22
N GLN A 274 4.70 0.28 -21.64
CA GLN A 274 5.01 1.65 -22.08
C GLN A 274 5.16 2.63 -20.91
N SER A 275 4.47 2.41 -19.79
CA SER A 275 4.32 3.40 -18.72
C SER A 275 5.20 3.14 -17.50
N VAL A 276 5.50 1.87 -17.19
CA VAL A 276 6.26 1.47 -16.00
C VAL A 276 7.72 1.28 -16.38
N THR A 277 8.47 2.37 -16.40
CA THR A 277 9.87 2.35 -16.87
C THR A 277 10.87 2.52 -15.71
N PRO A 278 12.10 2.00 -15.83
CA PRO A 278 13.15 2.20 -14.82
C PRO A 278 13.43 3.67 -14.51
N GLU A 279 13.23 4.56 -15.47
CA GLU A 279 13.41 6.01 -15.33
C GLU A 279 12.42 6.60 -14.33
N VAL A 280 11.17 6.08 -14.27
CA VAL A 280 10.17 6.50 -13.28
C VAL A 280 10.66 6.16 -11.86
N PHE A 281 11.18 4.95 -11.66
CA PHE A 281 11.75 4.56 -10.36
C PHE A 281 12.98 5.39 -10.02
N ALA A 282 13.95 5.51 -10.94
CA ALA A 282 15.17 6.28 -10.70
C ALA A 282 14.87 7.74 -10.38
N LYS A 283 13.94 8.36 -11.09
CA LYS A 283 13.48 9.73 -10.84
C LYS A 283 12.86 9.86 -9.44
N ASN A 284 11.94 8.97 -9.08
CA ASN A 284 11.25 9.03 -7.79
C ASN A 284 12.18 8.74 -6.60
N TYR A 285 13.13 7.82 -6.75
CA TYR A 285 14.10 7.51 -5.68
C TYR A 285 15.23 8.54 -5.55
N ALA A 286 15.58 9.26 -6.63
CA ALA A 286 16.61 10.30 -6.57
C ALA A 286 16.23 11.47 -5.65
N SER A 287 14.93 11.79 -5.56
CA SER A 287 14.42 12.92 -4.78
C SER A 287 13.62 12.50 -3.54
N VAL A 288 13.62 11.21 -3.17
CA VAL A 288 12.79 10.68 -2.07
C VAL A 288 13.04 11.37 -0.72
N PHE A 289 14.23 11.92 -0.52
CA PHE A 289 14.62 12.64 0.70
C PHE A 289 14.64 14.16 0.54
N GLU A 290 14.45 14.69 -0.68
CA GLU A 290 14.49 16.14 -0.91
C GLU A 290 13.26 16.82 -0.27
N GLY A 291 12.09 16.18 -0.35
CA GLY A 291 10.83 16.74 0.09
C GLY A 291 10.43 18.01 -0.68
N ASP A 292 9.26 18.54 -0.40
CA ASP A 292 8.79 19.80 -0.98
C ASP A 292 9.37 21.02 -0.21
N GLU A 293 8.90 22.22 -0.52
CA GLU A 293 9.30 23.44 0.20
C GLU A 293 8.85 23.41 1.68
N HIS A 294 7.70 22.81 1.98
CA HIS A 294 7.22 22.66 3.35
C HIS A 294 8.13 21.75 4.17
N TRP A 295 8.50 20.58 3.64
CA TRP A 295 9.44 19.67 4.28
C TRP A 295 10.79 20.34 4.57
N ARG A 296 11.33 21.06 3.60
CA ARG A 296 12.64 21.73 3.73
C ARG A 296 12.63 22.95 4.64
N SER A 297 11.47 23.54 4.88
CA SER A 297 11.30 24.70 5.78
C SER A 297 11.01 24.31 7.23
N LEU A 298 10.78 23.02 7.53
CA LEU A 298 10.66 22.55 8.90
C LEU A 298 11.97 22.80 9.67
N SER A 299 11.85 23.54 10.76
CA SER A 299 12.93 23.71 11.72
C SER A 299 13.11 22.42 12.52
N ASN A 300 14.34 21.89 12.56
CA ASN A 300 14.66 20.70 13.34
C ASN A 300 15.55 21.07 14.53
N SER A 301 15.32 20.43 15.68
CA SER A 301 16.30 20.45 16.78
C SER A 301 17.54 19.65 16.38
N THR A 302 18.72 20.13 16.73
CA THR A 302 20.01 19.51 16.38
C THR A 302 20.60 18.64 17.50
N GLY A 303 19.87 18.44 18.58
CA GLY A 303 20.32 17.67 19.75
C GLY A 303 20.11 16.17 19.59
N GLU A 304 20.86 15.37 20.37
CA GLU A 304 20.68 13.91 20.44
C GLU A 304 19.45 13.53 21.28
N LEU A 305 19.00 14.41 22.16
CA LEU A 305 17.82 14.23 23.00
C LEU A 305 16.64 15.03 22.43
N PHE A 306 15.46 14.41 22.43
CA PHE A 306 14.23 15.07 22.01
C PHE A 306 13.77 16.05 23.09
N ASP A 307 13.50 17.29 22.70
CA ASP A 307 12.99 18.33 23.60
C ASP A 307 11.46 18.22 23.69
N TRP A 308 10.97 17.65 24.78
CA TRP A 308 9.55 17.38 24.97
C TRP A 308 8.80 18.68 25.27
N ASP A 309 7.93 19.09 24.35
CA ASP A 309 7.00 20.19 24.59
C ASP A 309 5.78 19.70 25.38
N PRO A 310 5.58 20.14 26.64
CA PRO A 310 4.45 19.72 27.48
C PRO A 310 3.10 20.21 26.97
N SER A 311 3.07 21.21 26.08
CA SER A 311 1.85 21.73 25.44
C SER A 311 1.47 20.94 24.18
N SER A 312 2.38 20.12 23.65
CA SER A 312 2.16 19.34 22.44
C SER A 312 1.01 18.35 22.64
N THR A 313 0.07 18.37 21.69
CA THR A 313 -1.02 17.40 21.61
C THR A 313 -0.74 16.26 20.63
N TYR A 314 0.44 16.24 20.00
CA TYR A 314 0.85 15.22 19.01
C TYR A 314 1.97 14.30 19.51
N ILE A 315 2.98 14.87 20.18
CA ILE A 315 4.16 14.14 20.66
C ILE A 315 4.29 14.42 22.16
N GLN A 316 4.20 13.39 23.00
CA GLN A 316 4.35 13.51 24.45
C GLN A 316 5.27 12.44 25.00
N GLU A 317 6.05 12.80 26.03
CA GLU A 317 6.93 11.85 26.71
C GLU A 317 6.11 10.73 27.34
N PRO A 318 6.28 9.47 26.93
CA PRO A 318 5.48 8.39 27.46
C PRO A 318 6.03 7.90 28.83
N PRO A 319 5.16 7.49 29.77
CA PRO A 319 5.57 7.12 31.12
C PRO A 319 6.14 5.70 31.24
N PHE A 320 6.54 5.06 30.13
CA PHE A 320 6.97 3.65 30.11
C PHE A 320 8.11 3.36 31.10
N PHE A 321 9.07 4.28 31.17
CA PHE A 321 10.30 4.11 31.94
C PHE A 321 10.29 4.87 33.27
N GLN A 322 9.19 5.57 33.59
CA GLN A 322 9.07 6.28 34.87
C GLN A 322 9.10 5.27 36.03
N GLY A 323 10.02 5.49 36.97
CA GLY A 323 10.22 4.62 38.13
C GLY A 323 10.85 3.25 37.79
N MET A 324 11.40 3.06 36.59
CA MET A 324 12.10 1.83 36.23
C MET A 324 13.43 1.72 36.97
N SER A 325 13.60 0.64 37.74
CA SER A 325 14.87 0.34 38.42
C SER A 325 15.87 -0.31 37.46
N THR A 326 17.16 -0.09 37.69
CA THR A 326 18.24 -0.80 37.01
C THR A 326 18.30 -2.28 37.39
N GLU A 327 17.76 -2.64 38.56
CA GLU A 327 17.66 -4.02 39.01
C GLU A 327 16.29 -4.61 38.64
N PRO A 328 16.23 -5.74 37.93
CA PRO A 328 14.96 -6.35 37.54
C PRO A 328 14.20 -6.84 38.78
N GLN A 329 12.96 -6.37 38.94
CA GLN A 329 12.09 -6.92 39.98
C GLN A 329 11.57 -8.31 39.59
N GLY A 330 11.42 -9.20 40.58
CA GLY A 330 10.82 -10.51 40.36
C GLY A 330 9.35 -10.44 39.93
N VAL A 331 8.89 -11.46 39.23
CA VAL A 331 7.49 -11.59 38.79
C VAL A 331 6.57 -11.73 40.01
N LYS A 332 5.47 -10.97 40.04
CA LYS A 332 4.47 -11.00 41.12
C LYS A 332 3.17 -11.63 40.64
N ASN A 333 2.51 -12.39 41.51
CA ASN A 333 1.18 -12.91 41.24
C ASN A 333 0.16 -11.77 41.11
N ILE A 334 -0.73 -11.89 40.14
CA ILE A 334 -1.88 -11.00 39.96
C ILE A 334 -3.03 -11.59 40.78
N ARG A 335 -3.53 -10.83 41.76
CA ARG A 335 -4.58 -11.29 42.68
C ARG A 335 -5.71 -10.27 42.74
N GLY A 336 -6.94 -10.75 42.79
CA GLY A 336 -8.13 -9.90 42.92
C GLY A 336 -8.45 -9.09 41.67
N ALA A 337 -7.99 -9.52 40.48
CA ALA A 337 -8.24 -8.77 39.25
C ALA A 337 -9.73 -8.70 38.89
N ARG A 338 -10.09 -7.67 38.13
CA ARG A 338 -11.43 -7.46 37.58
C ARG A 338 -11.43 -7.55 36.06
N VAL A 339 -12.48 -8.14 35.52
CA VAL A 339 -12.67 -8.24 34.07
C VAL A 339 -13.07 -6.86 33.56
N LEU A 340 -12.18 -6.20 32.81
CA LEU A 340 -12.44 -4.90 32.20
C LEU A 340 -13.30 -5.03 30.94
N ALA A 341 -13.08 -6.10 30.17
CA ALA A 341 -13.83 -6.42 28.97
C ALA A 341 -13.89 -7.94 28.80
N MET A 342 -15.05 -8.43 28.38
CA MET A 342 -15.26 -9.82 28.00
C MET A 342 -15.75 -9.85 26.56
N LEU A 343 -14.94 -10.41 25.67
CA LEU A 343 -15.05 -10.24 24.23
C LEU A 343 -15.16 -11.60 23.51
N ASP A 344 -15.75 -11.58 22.33
CA ASP A 344 -15.90 -12.76 21.47
C ASP A 344 -14.59 -13.16 20.74
N ASP A 345 -14.71 -14.09 19.81
CA ASP A 345 -13.68 -14.46 18.84
C ASP A 345 -13.39 -13.30 17.86
N SER A 346 -12.22 -13.36 17.21
CA SER A 346 -11.79 -12.51 16.09
C SER A 346 -11.79 -10.99 16.39
N ILE A 347 -11.54 -10.62 17.64
CA ILE A 347 -11.29 -9.22 18.03
C ILE A 347 -9.99 -8.73 17.43
N THR A 348 -10.10 -7.93 16.37
CA THR A 348 -8.95 -7.38 15.66
C THR A 348 -8.26 -6.23 16.40
N THR A 349 -7.03 -5.87 16.00
CA THR A 349 -6.34 -4.68 16.50
C THR A 349 -7.01 -3.35 16.13
N ASP A 350 -7.97 -3.33 15.19
CA ASP A 350 -8.83 -2.17 14.95
C ASP A 350 -9.87 -1.98 16.06
N HIS A 351 -10.31 -3.06 16.72
CA HIS A 351 -11.16 -2.96 17.90
C HIS A 351 -10.36 -2.48 19.11
N ILE A 352 -9.16 -3.04 19.30
CA ILE A 352 -8.29 -2.75 20.45
C ILE A 352 -7.68 -1.35 20.32
N SER A 353 -7.16 -0.95 19.16
CA SER A 353 -6.51 0.34 18.95
C SER A 353 -6.96 0.92 17.60
N PRO A 354 -8.16 1.54 17.53
CA PRO A 354 -8.65 2.17 16.30
C PRO A 354 -7.66 3.22 15.77
N ALA A 355 -7.66 3.43 14.45
CA ALA A 355 -6.79 4.41 13.80
C ALA A 355 -7.54 5.59 13.17
N GLY A 356 -8.86 5.47 12.97
CA GLY A 356 -9.68 6.46 12.29
C GLY A 356 -10.03 7.68 13.14
N SER A 357 -11.05 8.42 12.70
CA SER A 357 -11.62 9.55 13.43
C SER A 357 -12.36 9.09 14.70
N PHE A 358 -12.61 10.05 15.61
CA PHE A 358 -13.29 9.79 16.88
C PHE A 358 -14.20 10.95 17.28
N SER A 359 -15.25 10.63 18.03
CA SER A 359 -16.26 11.60 18.47
C SER A 359 -15.71 12.61 19.49
N PRO A 360 -16.16 13.88 19.46
CA PRO A 360 -16.01 14.85 20.56
C PRO A 360 -16.42 14.33 21.94
N THR A 361 -17.41 13.44 21.98
CA THR A 361 -17.91 12.85 23.23
C THR A 361 -17.08 11.69 23.74
N SER A 362 -16.17 11.14 22.93
CA SER A 362 -15.28 10.07 23.35
C SER A 362 -14.28 10.58 24.40
N PRO A 363 -13.69 9.71 25.25
CA PRO A 363 -12.68 10.14 26.22
C PRO A 363 -11.52 10.93 25.57
N ALA A 364 -11.04 10.48 24.41
CA ALA A 364 -9.98 11.17 23.67
C ALA A 364 -10.43 12.53 23.10
N GLY A 365 -11.68 12.61 22.64
CA GLY A 365 -12.27 13.86 22.15
C GLY A 365 -12.40 14.91 23.25
N ARG A 366 -12.93 14.52 24.41
CA ARG A 366 -13.03 15.40 25.59
C ARG A 366 -11.66 15.91 26.04
N TYR A 367 -10.66 15.03 26.11
CA TYR A 367 -9.27 15.43 26.43
C TYR A 367 -8.72 16.48 25.46
N LEU A 368 -8.93 16.32 24.14
CA LEU A 368 -8.45 17.29 23.17
C LEU A 368 -9.17 18.64 23.29
N ILE A 369 -10.48 18.63 23.55
CA ILE A 369 -11.25 19.86 23.81
C ILE A 369 -10.76 20.57 25.07
N GLU A 370 -10.50 19.85 26.16
CA GLU A 370 -9.92 20.39 27.39
C GLU A 370 -8.53 21.01 27.15
N LYS A 371 -7.77 20.49 26.17
CA LYS A 371 -6.50 21.06 25.71
C LYS A 371 -6.66 22.21 24.70
N GLY A 372 -7.89 22.65 24.43
CA GLY A 372 -8.19 23.76 23.52
C GLY A 372 -8.13 23.40 22.03
N VAL A 373 -8.14 22.10 21.67
CA VAL A 373 -8.13 21.65 20.28
C VAL A 373 -9.57 21.60 19.75
N GLU A 374 -9.81 22.27 18.64
CA GLU A 374 -11.12 22.26 17.97
C GLU A 374 -11.39 20.93 17.26
N LYS A 375 -12.67 20.55 17.10
CA LYS A 375 -13.08 19.30 16.45
C LYS A 375 -12.44 19.09 15.08
N ARG A 376 -12.32 20.15 14.27
CA ARG A 376 -11.70 20.10 12.93
C ARG A 376 -10.23 19.69 12.97
N ASP A 377 -9.56 19.94 14.09
CA ASP A 377 -8.13 19.69 14.29
C ASP A 377 -7.86 18.39 15.09
N PHE A 378 -8.89 17.61 15.42
CA PHE A 378 -8.73 16.33 16.11
C PHE A 378 -7.80 15.38 15.35
N ASN A 379 -7.87 15.42 14.03
CA ASN A 379 -7.21 14.46 13.15
C ASN A 379 -7.70 13.03 13.48
N THR A 380 -6.86 12.02 13.27
CA THR A 380 -7.19 10.61 13.50
C THR A 380 -6.39 10.04 14.68
N TYR A 381 -6.85 8.94 15.27
CA TYR A 381 -6.04 8.22 16.26
C TYR A 381 -4.66 7.83 15.68
N GLY A 382 -4.60 7.49 14.39
CA GLY A 382 -3.34 7.21 13.69
C GLY A 382 -2.34 8.37 13.73
N ALA A 383 -2.82 9.59 13.52
CA ALA A 383 -1.99 10.81 13.58
C ALA A 383 -1.56 11.17 15.01
N ARG A 384 -2.32 10.72 16.02
CA ARG A 384 -2.07 11.00 17.45
C ARG A 384 -1.21 9.94 18.15
N ARG A 385 -0.58 9.02 17.41
CA ARG A 385 0.21 7.90 17.97
C ARG A 385 1.42 8.32 18.81
N GLY A 386 1.94 9.53 18.64
CA GLY A 386 3.00 10.07 19.48
C GLY A 386 2.51 10.59 20.83
N ASN A 387 1.19 10.66 21.06
CA ASN A 387 0.58 11.15 22.27
C ASN A 387 -0.10 10.00 23.02
N HIS A 388 0.53 9.55 24.11
CA HIS A 388 0.00 8.45 24.91
C HIS A 388 -1.32 8.78 25.61
N GLU A 389 -1.57 10.04 25.96
CA GLU A 389 -2.83 10.45 26.59
C GLU A 389 -4.03 10.22 25.67
N VAL A 390 -3.87 10.51 24.36
CA VAL A 390 -4.90 10.25 23.35
C VAL A 390 -5.04 8.76 23.08
N MET A 391 -3.93 8.05 22.93
CA MET A 391 -3.96 6.64 22.53
C MET A 391 -4.48 5.71 23.64
N VAL A 392 -4.16 5.98 24.91
CA VAL A 392 -4.72 5.23 26.05
C VAL A 392 -6.24 5.43 26.13
N ARG A 393 -6.71 6.67 25.92
CA ARG A 393 -8.15 7.01 25.84
C ARG A 393 -8.85 6.38 24.64
N GLY A 394 -8.14 6.17 23.54
CA GLY A 394 -8.64 5.52 22.33
C GLY A 394 -8.60 4.00 22.36
N THR A 395 -8.00 3.37 23.37
CA THR A 395 -7.88 1.91 23.42
C THR A 395 -9.20 1.25 23.81
N PHE A 396 -9.60 0.24 23.04
CA PHE A 396 -10.96 -0.28 22.96
C PHE A 396 -11.99 0.79 22.57
N GLY A 397 -11.53 1.87 21.92
CA GLY A 397 -12.33 3.02 21.50
C GLY A 397 -13.18 2.79 20.24
N ASN A 398 -13.18 1.58 19.68
CA ASN A 398 -13.90 1.29 18.45
C ASN A 398 -15.42 1.27 18.71
N ILE A 399 -16.18 2.01 17.91
CA ILE A 399 -17.64 2.12 18.02
C ILE A 399 -18.39 0.82 17.73
N ARG A 400 -17.71 -0.18 17.15
CA ARG A 400 -18.23 -1.51 16.80
C ARG A 400 -17.83 -2.61 17.78
N LEU A 401 -17.10 -2.27 18.84
CA LEU A 401 -16.70 -3.26 19.85
C LEU A 401 -17.95 -3.78 20.58
N ARG A 402 -18.06 -5.10 20.70
CA ARG A 402 -19.13 -5.76 21.46
C ARG A 402 -18.52 -6.37 22.71
N ASN A 403 -19.03 -5.94 23.87
CA ASN A 403 -18.57 -6.37 25.18
C ASN A 403 -19.71 -7.08 25.91
N HIS A 404 -19.48 -8.32 26.33
CA HIS A 404 -20.46 -9.12 27.07
C HIS A 404 -20.87 -8.50 28.41
N LEU A 405 -20.07 -7.56 28.94
CA LEU A 405 -20.42 -6.80 30.14
C LEU A 405 -21.50 -5.73 29.88
N THR A 406 -21.71 -5.33 28.63
CA THR A 406 -22.71 -4.35 28.20
C THR A 406 -23.44 -4.86 26.95
N PRO A 407 -24.24 -5.95 27.06
CA PRO A 407 -24.82 -6.62 25.89
C PRO A 407 -25.79 -5.74 25.09
N ASP A 408 -26.38 -4.73 25.74
CA ASP A 408 -27.33 -3.81 25.11
C ASP A 408 -26.66 -2.60 24.43
N LYS A 409 -25.31 -2.54 24.43
CA LYS A 409 -24.54 -1.41 23.86
C LYS A 409 -23.40 -1.90 22.98
N GLU A 410 -23.31 -1.31 21.80
CA GLU A 410 -22.13 -1.41 20.93
C GLU A 410 -21.20 -0.22 21.20
N GLY A 411 -19.89 -0.46 21.16
CA GLY A 411 -18.85 0.56 21.27
C GLY A 411 -17.92 0.39 22.46
N TYR A 412 -17.32 1.49 22.89
CA TYR A 412 -16.23 1.54 23.87
C TYR A 412 -16.67 1.50 25.33
N TYR A 413 -17.75 0.75 25.61
CA TYR A 413 -18.43 0.70 26.90
C TYR A 413 -18.08 -0.54 27.72
N THR A 414 -18.17 -0.41 29.04
CA THR A 414 -18.05 -1.51 30.00
C THR A 414 -18.83 -1.17 31.28
N VAL A 415 -18.74 -2.04 32.28
CA VAL A 415 -19.31 -1.86 33.61
C VAL A 415 -18.20 -1.76 34.64
N HIS A 416 -18.26 -0.75 35.50
CA HIS A 416 -17.50 -0.76 36.74
C HIS A 416 -18.18 -1.76 37.70
N LEU A 417 -17.53 -2.89 37.95
CA LEU A 417 -18.17 -4.04 38.61
C LEU A 417 -18.54 -3.80 40.09
N PRO A 418 -17.79 -3.00 40.88
CA PRO A 418 -18.14 -2.74 42.28
C PRO A 418 -19.51 -2.08 42.49
N ASP A 419 -19.85 -1.07 41.69
CA ASP A 419 -21.11 -0.30 41.78
C ASP A 419 -22.13 -0.68 40.70
N GLY A 420 -21.71 -1.37 39.65
CA GLY A 420 -22.55 -1.76 38.52
C GLY A 420 -22.78 -0.63 37.52
N GLU A 421 -22.07 0.49 37.62
CA GLU A 421 -22.27 1.63 36.74
C GLU A 421 -21.68 1.36 35.34
N GLN A 422 -22.50 1.62 34.31
CA GLN A 422 -22.04 1.58 32.93
C GLN A 422 -21.23 2.83 32.61
N THR A 423 -20.02 2.65 32.07
CA THR A 423 -19.10 3.73 31.75
C THR A 423 -18.25 3.37 30.53
N THR A 424 -17.34 4.26 30.12
CA THR A 424 -16.38 3.92 29.05
C THR A 424 -15.26 3.03 29.59
N ILE A 425 -14.67 2.20 28.72
CA ILE A 425 -13.54 1.34 29.09
C ILE A 425 -12.36 2.16 29.64
N TYR A 426 -12.14 3.37 29.12
CA TYR A 426 -11.12 4.27 29.64
C TYR A 426 -11.43 4.72 31.08
N GLU A 427 -12.63 5.24 31.34
CA GLU A 427 -13.03 5.73 32.67
C GLU A 427 -13.02 4.61 33.72
N ALA A 428 -13.57 3.43 33.40
CA ALA A 428 -13.48 2.28 34.29
C ALA A 428 -12.02 1.91 34.60
N SER A 429 -11.14 1.96 33.60
CA SER A 429 -9.71 1.67 33.83
C SER A 429 -9.07 2.66 34.80
N MET A 430 -9.41 3.95 34.69
CA MET A 430 -8.90 4.98 35.59
C MET A 430 -9.45 4.84 37.02
N LEU A 431 -10.72 4.45 37.18
CA LEU A 431 -11.31 4.16 38.49
C LEU A 431 -10.58 3.00 39.17
N TYR A 432 -10.44 1.87 38.48
CA TYR A 432 -9.70 0.72 39.03
C TYR A 432 -8.22 1.02 39.31
N GLU A 433 -7.59 1.92 38.54
CA GLU A 433 -6.24 2.42 38.84
C GLU A 433 -6.19 3.12 40.20
N GLN A 434 -7.18 3.98 40.49
CA GLN A 434 -7.28 4.68 41.78
C GLN A 434 -7.60 3.72 42.94
N GLU A 435 -8.38 2.68 42.69
CA GLU A 435 -8.70 1.63 43.66
C GLU A 435 -7.54 0.64 43.90
N GLY A 436 -6.49 0.68 43.07
CA GLY A 436 -5.38 -0.27 43.13
C GLY A 436 -5.77 -1.69 42.72
N VAL A 437 -6.83 -1.84 41.92
CA VAL A 437 -7.37 -3.12 41.47
C VAL A 437 -6.77 -3.49 40.11
N PRO A 438 -6.13 -4.66 39.97
CA PRO A 438 -5.61 -5.09 38.68
C PRO A 438 -6.74 -5.43 37.71
N LEU A 439 -6.52 -5.21 36.42
CA LEU A 439 -7.50 -5.52 35.38
C LEU A 439 -7.05 -6.71 34.53
N LEU A 440 -8.01 -7.35 33.86
CA LEU A 440 -7.76 -8.33 32.81
C LEU A 440 -8.83 -8.24 31.72
N VAL A 441 -8.49 -8.73 30.52
CA VAL A 441 -9.41 -8.89 29.40
C VAL A 441 -9.58 -10.38 29.13
N ILE A 442 -10.82 -10.82 29.00
CA ILE A 442 -11.14 -12.18 28.54
C ILE A 442 -11.61 -12.05 27.10
N ALA A 443 -11.02 -12.83 26.20
CA ALA A 443 -11.38 -12.82 24.80
C ALA A 443 -11.39 -14.24 24.21
N GLY A 444 -12.11 -14.38 23.10
CA GLY A 444 -12.14 -15.62 22.34
C GLY A 444 -10.89 -15.87 21.49
N LYS A 445 -11.05 -16.71 20.46
CA LYS A 445 -10.02 -17.07 19.49
C LYS A 445 -9.58 -15.87 18.66
N GLU A 446 -8.35 -15.89 18.15
CA GLU A 446 -7.82 -14.88 17.23
C GLU A 446 -7.84 -13.42 17.77
N TYR A 447 -7.81 -13.26 19.09
CA TYR A 447 -7.66 -11.97 19.74
C TYR A 447 -6.36 -11.27 19.28
N GLY A 448 -6.47 -10.03 18.82
CA GLY A 448 -5.36 -9.25 18.30
C GLY A 448 -5.00 -9.53 16.84
N SER A 449 -5.87 -10.17 16.06
CA SER A 449 -5.66 -10.35 14.62
C SER A 449 -5.66 -9.01 13.85
N GLY A 450 -5.03 -8.97 12.68
CA GLY A 450 -5.06 -7.79 11.81
C GLY A 450 -3.78 -6.95 11.80
N SER A 451 -3.86 -5.65 12.13
CA SER A 451 -2.75 -4.69 11.94
C SER A 451 -1.66 -4.85 12.99
N SER A 452 -0.39 -4.62 12.60
CA SER A 452 0.78 -4.65 13.48
C SER A 452 0.89 -3.41 14.42
N ARG A 453 -0.21 -2.98 15.04
CA ARG A 453 -0.24 -1.78 15.88
C ARG A 453 0.32 -2.08 17.25
N ASP A 454 1.47 -1.52 17.56
CA ASP A 454 2.10 -1.59 18.88
C ASP A 454 1.22 -1.01 20.01
N TRP A 455 0.41 0.00 19.71
CA TRP A 455 -0.61 0.54 20.63
C TRP A 455 -1.66 -0.47 21.07
N GLY A 456 -1.86 -1.56 20.31
CA GLY A 456 -2.66 -2.71 20.75
C GLY A 456 -2.04 -3.48 21.92
N GLY A 457 -0.72 -3.33 22.17
CA GLY A 457 -0.01 -3.90 23.30
C GLY A 457 0.50 -2.87 24.33
N LYS A 458 0.96 -1.68 23.89
CA LYS A 458 1.58 -0.67 24.76
C LYS A 458 0.71 -0.18 25.92
N ARG A 459 -0.62 -0.22 25.81
CA ARG A 459 -1.51 0.20 26.91
C ARG A 459 -1.35 -0.66 28.15
N SER A 460 -1.11 -1.98 28.00
CA SER A 460 -0.83 -2.82 29.17
C SER A 460 0.37 -2.26 29.93
N THR A 461 1.36 -1.67 29.24
CA THR A 461 2.54 -1.11 29.90
C THR A 461 2.32 0.32 30.47
N ILE A 462 1.38 1.11 29.95
CA ILE A 462 1.25 2.54 30.29
C ILE A 462 0.34 2.79 31.50
N SER A 463 -0.86 2.22 31.52
CA SER A 463 -1.75 2.38 32.69
C SER A 463 -1.31 1.40 33.76
N THR A 464 -1.09 1.89 34.98
CA THR A 464 -0.71 1.04 36.12
C THR A 464 -1.78 -0.01 36.40
N ALA A 465 -3.03 0.24 36.01
CA ALA A 465 -4.15 -0.71 36.09
C ALA A 465 -4.03 -1.90 35.12
N LEU A 466 -3.35 -1.73 33.98
CA LEU A 466 -3.19 -2.78 32.95
C LEU A 466 -1.74 -3.32 32.86
N ARG A 467 -0.79 -2.84 33.67
CA ARG A 467 0.60 -3.39 33.83
C ARG A 467 0.66 -4.85 34.25
N ARG A 468 -0.50 -5.49 34.39
CA ARG A 468 -0.75 -6.78 35.00
C ARG A 468 -1.84 -7.57 34.27
N VAL A 469 -2.05 -7.33 32.97
CA VAL A 469 -2.77 -8.25 32.08
C VAL A 469 -1.80 -9.24 31.47
#